data_AF-A0A1E7DRD3-F1
#
_entry.id   AF-A0A1E7DRD3-F1
#
_cell.length_a   1.000
_cell.length_b   1.000
_cell.length_c   1.000
_cell.angle_alpha   90.00
_cell.angle_beta   90.00
_cell.angle_gamma   90.00
#
_symmetry.space_group_name_H-M   'P 1'
#
loop_
_entity.id
_entity.type
_entity.pdbx_description
1 polymer ?
#
loop_
_entity_poly.entity_id
_entity_poly.type
_entity_poly.pdbx_seq_one_letter_code
_entity_poly.pdbx_strand_id
1 'polypeptide(L)'
;MTPADFIYMLTVKKNDITFNPEFSTDGILGFIGSFVGVIAAFYIGNKTLSKTVLMDNQEFVKSFSVSKIYIEKFLRDGEKVMTRFSEDFSDPKTLHRSIFTIHQMRESLEHILEQLNIDGKLDGKPTSDIKDDLLMKISKKVPLFCHQEVFKLLFLMMTFYNQMVDEFKNKGFEEKPVRIEYLPFPSEVHYDVIFKDLKKQYMKTAKKVKA
;
A
#
# COMPACT_ATOMS: atom_id res chain seq x y z
N MET A 1 22.83 -6.64 35.67
CA MET A 1 23.02 -6.33 34.24
C MET A 1 22.25 -5.05 33.97
N THR A 2 22.96 -3.94 33.87
CA THR A 2 22.40 -2.58 33.93
C THR A 2 22.55 -1.88 32.58
N PRO A 3 21.71 -0.88 32.25
CA PRO A 3 21.69 -0.18 30.96
C PRO A 3 23.02 0.43 30.46
N ALA A 4 24.05 0.47 31.32
CA ALA A 4 25.40 0.91 30.97
C ALA A 4 26.13 0.00 29.97
N ASP A 5 25.73 -1.26 29.85
CA ASP A 5 26.43 -2.24 29.00
C ASP A 5 26.09 -2.07 27.50
N PHE A 6 25.09 -1.25 27.15
CA PHE A 6 24.63 -1.09 25.76
C PHE A 6 25.39 -0.01 24.96
N ILE A 7 26.21 0.81 25.61
CA ILE A 7 26.84 2.00 24.98
C ILE A 7 28.26 1.72 24.44
N TYR A 8 28.83 0.54 24.64
CA TYR A 8 30.19 0.24 24.17
C TYR A 8 30.31 -0.34 22.76
N MET A 9 29.22 -0.39 21.97
CA MET A 9 29.22 -1.10 20.68
C MET A 9 28.88 -0.23 19.46
N LEU A 10 29.34 1.02 19.44
CA LEU A 10 29.38 1.82 18.20
C LEU A 10 30.75 2.47 18.01
N THR A 11 31.72 1.64 17.67
CA THR A 11 32.93 2.09 16.98
C THR A 11 32.79 1.70 15.51
N VAL A 12 32.41 2.66 14.65
CA VAL A 12 32.65 2.58 13.21
C VAL A 12 33.51 3.77 12.84
N LYS A 13 34.75 3.51 12.42
CA LYS A 13 35.70 4.51 11.93
C LYS A 13 35.82 4.42 10.42
N LYS A 14 36.02 5.61 9.83
CA LYS A 14 36.12 6.02 8.40
C LYS A 14 34.76 6.34 7.76
N ASN A 15 34.27 7.57 7.73
CA ASN A 15 34.94 8.88 7.75
C ASN A 15 34.26 9.84 8.75
N ASP A 16 35.08 10.66 9.38
CA ASP A 16 34.88 11.36 10.65
C ASP A 16 33.52 12.06 10.87
N ILE A 17 32.86 11.66 11.96
CA ILE A 17 32.12 12.60 12.82
C ILE A 17 32.59 12.34 14.25
N THR A 18 33.55 13.13 14.70
CA THR A 18 33.90 13.25 16.12
C THR A 18 32.95 14.24 16.77
N PHE A 19 32.09 13.76 17.67
CA PHE A 19 31.42 14.61 18.65
C PHE A 19 32.13 14.45 19.99
N ASN A 20 32.71 15.55 20.46
CA ASN A 20 33.32 15.65 21.77
C ASN A 20 32.35 16.41 22.69
N PRO A 21 31.70 15.76 23.68
CA PRO A 21 30.87 16.47 24.62
C PRO A 21 31.56 16.46 26.00
N GLU A 22 32.42 17.45 26.23
CA GLU A 22 32.61 17.91 27.61
C GLU A 22 31.41 18.81 27.93
N PHE A 23 30.40 18.26 28.62
CA PHE A 23 29.37 19.08 29.25
C PHE A 23 29.05 18.55 30.64
N SER A 24 29.45 19.34 31.65
CA SER A 24 28.90 19.26 33.00
C SER A 24 27.63 20.12 33.10
N THR A 25 26.57 19.50 33.62
CA THR A 25 25.48 20.06 34.46
C THR A 25 25.06 21.51 34.14
N ASP A 26 24.06 21.72 33.26
CA ASP A 26 22.67 21.82 33.70
C ASP A 26 21.77 20.72 33.08
N GLY A 27 21.66 19.60 33.81
CA GLY A 27 21.28 18.27 33.33
C GLY A 27 19.84 18.03 32.85
N ILE A 28 19.01 19.06 32.67
CA ILE A 28 17.65 18.91 32.10
C ILE A 28 17.53 19.66 30.76
N LEU A 29 18.11 20.87 30.66
CA LEU A 29 18.13 21.65 29.42
C LEU A 29 19.05 21.06 28.35
N GLY A 30 20.21 20.51 28.75
CA GLY A 30 21.11 19.80 27.84
C GLY A 30 20.55 18.48 27.32
N PHE A 31 19.71 17.81 28.12
CA PHE A 31 19.04 16.57 27.74
C PHE A 31 17.91 16.81 26.73
N ILE A 32 17.12 17.89 26.92
CA ILE A 32 16.08 18.31 25.97
C ILE A 32 16.72 18.81 24.66
N GLY A 33 17.82 19.57 24.75
CA GLY A 33 18.56 20.05 23.57
C GLY A 33 19.15 18.93 22.71
N SER A 34 19.73 17.89 23.34
CA SER A 34 20.27 16.73 22.60
C SER A 34 19.14 15.88 22.00
N PHE A 35 18.01 15.73 22.69
CA PHE A 35 16.85 14.98 22.18
C PHE A 35 16.19 15.67 20.99
N VAL A 36 16.02 17.00 21.04
CA VAL A 36 15.51 17.80 19.92
C VAL A 36 16.51 17.80 18.75
N GLY A 37 17.82 17.86 19.04
CA GLY A 37 18.87 17.76 18.03
C GLY A 37 18.87 16.40 17.30
N VAL A 38 18.67 15.30 18.03
CA VAL A 38 18.56 13.94 17.45
C VAL A 38 17.27 13.80 16.65
N ILE A 39 16.13 14.33 17.12
CA ILE A 39 14.87 14.32 16.36
C ILE A 39 15.00 15.16 15.08
N ALA A 40 15.62 16.33 15.15
CA ALA A 40 15.84 17.19 13.99
C ALA A 40 16.81 16.55 12.98
N ALA A 41 17.93 15.98 13.43
CA ALA A 41 18.87 15.25 12.60
C ALA A 41 18.24 13.98 11.99
N PHE A 42 17.40 13.26 12.74
CA PHE A 42 16.62 12.13 12.23
C PHE A 42 15.62 12.58 11.17
N TYR A 43 14.94 13.71 11.36
CA TYR A 43 13.99 14.26 10.40
C TYR A 43 14.67 14.77 9.11
N ILE A 44 15.81 15.46 9.25
CA ILE A 44 16.63 15.94 8.12
C ILE A 44 17.27 14.76 7.39
N GLY A 45 17.77 13.76 8.13
CA GLY A 45 18.32 12.52 7.61
C GLY A 45 17.29 11.73 6.82
N ASN A 46 16.09 11.52 7.36
CA ASN A 46 14.99 10.86 6.66
C ASN A 46 14.58 11.60 5.39
N LYS A 47 14.57 12.95 5.41
CA LYS A 47 14.20 13.78 4.25
C LYS A 47 15.28 13.79 3.17
N THR A 48 16.55 13.65 3.54
CA THR A 48 17.66 13.60 2.58
C THR A 48 17.75 12.20 1.97
N LEU A 49 17.58 11.16 2.79
CA LEU A 49 17.46 9.77 2.33
C LEU A 49 16.26 9.58 1.40
N SER A 50 15.09 10.17 1.70
CA SER A 50 13.92 10.04 0.82
C SER A 50 14.19 10.63 -0.57
N LYS A 51 14.82 11.81 -0.66
CA LYS A 51 15.14 12.45 -1.94
C LYS A 51 16.12 11.64 -2.78
N THR A 52 17.21 11.17 -2.18
CA THR A 52 18.21 10.37 -2.90
C THR A 52 17.61 9.04 -3.35
N VAL A 53 16.85 8.38 -2.47
CA VAL A 53 16.17 7.11 -2.80
C VAL A 53 15.13 7.31 -3.91
N LEU A 54 14.44 8.46 -4.01
CA LEU A 54 13.51 8.71 -5.13
C LEU A 54 14.24 8.95 -6.46
N MET A 55 15.41 9.60 -6.43
CA MET A 55 16.23 9.78 -7.62
C MET A 55 16.71 8.43 -8.16
N ASP A 56 17.04 7.49 -7.26
CA ASP A 56 17.42 6.13 -7.64
C ASP A 56 16.23 5.27 -8.09
N ASN A 57 14.99 5.71 -7.84
CA ASN A 57 13.76 4.96 -8.14
C ASN A 57 12.79 5.73 -9.07
N GLN A 58 13.31 6.63 -9.91
CA GLN A 58 12.51 7.45 -10.82
C GLN A 58 11.60 6.64 -11.75
N GLU A 59 12.06 5.48 -12.21
CA GLU A 59 11.28 4.58 -13.07
C GLU A 59 10.01 4.11 -12.35
N PHE A 60 10.14 3.65 -11.10
CA PHE A 60 9.00 3.27 -10.27
C PHE A 60 8.05 4.45 -10.03
N VAL A 61 8.57 5.64 -9.72
CA VAL A 61 7.74 6.83 -9.49
C VAL A 61 6.91 7.18 -10.73
N LYS A 62 7.49 7.03 -11.93
CA LYS A 62 6.81 7.23 -13.21
C LYS A 62 5.73 6.17 -13.42
N SER A 63 6.07 4.88 -13.28
CA SER A 63 5.14 3.76 -13.35
C SER A 63 3.95 3.93 -12.40
N PHE A 64 4.22 4.21 -11.13
CA PHE A 64 3.17 4.43 -10.14
C PHE A 64 2.29 5.64 -10.47
N SER A 65 2.86 6.68 -11.09
CA SER A 65 2.08 7.84 -11.53
C SER A 65 1.13 7.51 -12.67
N VAL A 66 1.47 6.57 -13.55
CA VAL A 66 0.53 6.02 -14.54
C VAL A 66 -0.52 5.15 -13.83
N SER A 67 -0.09 4.28 -12.90
CA SER A 67 -1.00 3.44 -12.11
C SER A 67 -2.06 4.24 -11.33
N LYS A 68 -1.77 5.49 -10.92
CA LYS A 68 -2.75 6.36 -10.22
C LYS A 68 -4.05 6.52 -11.00
N ILE A 69 -3.99 6.64 -12.33
CA ILE A 69 -5.18 6.80 -13.18
C ILE A 69 -6.11 5.60 -13.00
N TYR A 70 -5.53 4.40 -12.99
CA TYR A 70 -6.25 3.14 -12.81
C TYR A 70 -6.70 2.93 -11.36
N ILE A 71 -5.91 3.35 -10.36
CA ILE A 71 -6.31 3.30 -8.95
C ILE A 71 -7.52 4.22 -8.71
N GLU A 72 -7.51 5.43 -9.27
CA GLU A 72 -8.63 6.36 -9.16
C GLU A 72 -9.87 5.88 -9.91
N LYS A 73 -9.68 5.24 -11.08
CA LYS A 73 -10.77 4.56 -11.79
C LYS A 73 -11.38 3.45 -10.93
N PHE A 74 -10.55 2.58 -10.37
CA PHE A 74 -10.99 1.52 -9.47
C PHE A 74 -11.80 2.05 -8.29
N LEU A 75 -11.33 3.13 -7.64
CA LEU A 75 -12.04 3.76 -6.53
C LEU A 75 -13.41 4.30 -6.95
N ARG A 76 -13.49 4.99 -8.09
CA ARG A 76 -14.78 5.50 -8.62
C ARG A 76 -15.74 4.37 -8.96
N ASP A 77 -15.24 3.29 -9.55
CA ASP A 77 -16.06 2.15 -9.96
C ASP A 77 -16.52 1.35 -8.73
N GLY A 78 -15.68 1.22 -7.71
CA GLY A 78 -16.05 0.67 -6.41
C GLY A 78 -17.18 1.44 -5.73
N GLU A 79 -17.10 2.78 -5.71
CA GLU A 79 -18.15 3.62 -5.15
C GLU A 79 -19.49 3.45 -5.90
N LYS A 80 -19.46 3.38 -7.24
CA LYS A 80 -20.67 3.10 -8.04
C LYS A 80 -21.29 1.76 -7.71
N VAL A 81 -20.48 0.71 -7.56
CA VAL A 81 -20.98 -0.64 -7.23
C VAL A 81 -21.58 -0.65 -5.83
N MET A 82 -20.93 -0.03 -4.85
CA MET A 82 -21.44 0.08 -3.48
C MET A 82 -22.77 0.84 -3.42
N THR A 83 -22.89 1.98 -4.12
CA THR A 83 -24.15 2.71 -4.19
C THR A 83 -25.25 1.84 -4.78
N ARG A 84 -24.96 1.13 -5.86
CA ARG A 84 -25.94 0.19 -6.44
C ARG A 84 -26.28 -0.91 -5.46
N PHE A 85 -25.33 -1.46 -4.70
CA PHE A 85 -25.59 -2.49 -3.67
C PHE A 85 -26.62 -2.09 -2.61
N SER A 86 -26.76 -0.78 -2.36
CA SER A 86 -27.78 -0.20 -1.49
C SER A 86 -29.14 0.05 -2.16
N GLU A 87 -29.20 0.02 -3.49
CA GLU A 87 -30.44 0.14 -4.28
C GLU A 87 -31.13 -1.23 -4.47
N ASP A 88 -32.39 -1.22 -4.91
CA ASP A 88 -33.12 -2.44 -5.21
C ASP A 88 -32.56 -3.11 -6.49
N PHE A 89 -32.12 -4.37 -6.38
CA PHE A 89 -31.50 -5.15 -7.46
C PHE A 89 -32.50 -5.84 -8.38
N SER A 90 -33.78 -5.54 -8.23
CA SER A 90 -34.84 -6.09 -9.05
C SER A 90 -34.77 -5.66 -10.52
N ASP A 91 -34.06 -4.56 -10.85
CA ASP A 91 -33.86 -4.10 -12.23
C ASP A 91 -32.67 -4.82 -12.93
N PRO A 92 -32.92 -5.61 -13.99
CA PRO A 92 -31.86 -6.25 -14.79
C PRO A 92 -30.82 -5.28 -15.37
N LYS A 93 -31.17 -3.99 -15.58
CA LYS A 93 -30.22 -2.99 -16.07
C LYS A 93 -29.20 -2.60 -15.00
N THR A 94 -29.65 -2.44 -13.75
CA THR A 94 -28.77 -2.16 -12.60
C THR A 94 -27.81 -3.33 -12.36
N LEU A 95 -28.32 -4.55 -12.54
CA LEU A 95 -27.54 -5.79 -12.51
C LEU A 95 -26.42 -5.79 -13.57
N HIS A 96 -26.78 -5.67 -14.84
CA HIS A 96 -25.80 -5.72 -15.95
C HIS A 96 -24.73 -4.63 -15.80
N ARG A 97 -25.13 -3.41 -15.41
CA ARG A 97 -24.19 -2.32 -15.13
C ARG A 97 -23.23 -2.65 -13.99
N SER A 98 -23.70 -3.34 -12.95
CA SER A 98 -22.89 -3.72 -11.80
C SER A 98 -21.85 -4.78 -12.17
N ILE A 99 -22.24 -5.83 -12.91
CA ILE A 99 -21.32 -6.83 -13.47
C ILE A 99 -20.23 -6.16 -14.30
N PHE A 100 -20.64 -5.32 -15.25
CA PHE A 100 -19.71 -4.59 -16.10
C PHE A 100 -18.74 -3.72 -15.29
N THR A 101 -19.25 -3.05 -14.25
CA THR A 101 -18.40 -2.20 -13.39
C THR A 101 -17.42 -3.04 -12.55
N ILE A 102 -17.84 -4.21 -12.06
CA ILE A 102 -16.94 -5.14 -11.36
C ILE A 102 -15.85 -5.65 -12.33
N HIS A 103 -16.18 -5.97 -13.58
CA HIS A 103 -15.16 -6.30 -14.59
C HIS A 103 -14.17 -5.15 -14.82
N GLN A 104 -14.65 -3.91 -14.93
CA GLN A 104 -13.78 -2.74 -15.08
C GLN A 104 -12.86 -2.52 -13.88
N MET A 105 -13.31 -2.85 -12.66
CA MET A 105 -12.46 -2.84 -11.47
C MET A 105 -11.32 -3.86 -11.60
N ARG A 106 -11.61 -5.07 -12.07
CA ARG A 106 -10.58 -6.09 -12.32
C ARG A 106 -9.57 -5.65 -13.38
N GLU A 107 -10.03 -5.13 -14.51
CA GLU A 107 -9.13 -4.60 -15.56
C GLU A 107 -8.23 -3.49 -15.00
N SER A 108 -8.79 -2.61 -14.15
CA SER A 108 -8.00 -1.56 -13.51
C SER A 108 -6.92 -2.14 -12.60
N LEU A 109 -7.21 -3.22 -11.87
CA LEU A 109 -6.22 -3.95 -11.09
C LEU A 109 -5.12 -4.56 -11.96
N GLU A 110 -5.48 -5.22 -13.06
CA GLU A 110 -4.53 -5.83 -14.00
C GLU A 110 -3.59 -4.78 -14.60
N HIS A 111 -4.12 -3.64 -15.04
CA HIS A 111 -3.29 -2.54 -15.53
C HIS A 111 -2.39 -1.94 -14.44
N ILE A 112 -2.83 -1.88 -13.19
CA ILE A 112 -1.95 -1.42 -12.10
C ILE A 112 -0.77 -2.36 -11.94
N LEU A 113 -1.03 -3.68 -11.90
CA LEU A 113 0.01 -4.69 -11.77
C LEU A 113 1.00 -4.62 -12.95
N GLU A 114 0.48 -4.51 -14.17
CA GLU A 114 1.27 -4.35 -15.40
C GLU A 114 2.16 -3.10 -15.35
N GLN A 115 1.60 -1.94 -15.00
CA GLN A 115 2.35 -0.68 -14.92
C GLN A 115 3.44 -0.71 -13.83
N LEU A 116 3.19 -1.43 -12.73
CA LEU A 116 4.18 -1.64 -11.68
C LEU A 116 5.19 -2.75 -12.03
N ASN A 117 5.13 -3.30 -13.25
CA ASN A 117 5.97 -4.39 -13.72
C ASN A 117 5.89 -5.64 -12.81
N ILE A 118 4.72 -5.84 -12.22
CA ILE A 118 4.38 -7.02 -11.43
C ILE A 118 3.71 -7.97 -12.43
N ASP A 119 4.50 -8.87 -13.02
CA ASP A 119 3.97 -9.89 -13.94
C ASP A 119 2.87 -10.69 -13.25
N GLY A 120 1.62 -10.44 -13.61
CA GLY A 120 0.48 -11.03 -12.94
C GLY A 120 -0.76 -10.88 -13.80
N LYS A 121 -0.95 -11.81 -14.74
CA LYS A 121 -2.32 -12.04 -15.22
C LYS A 121 -3.11 -12.65 -14.07
N LEU A 122 -4.26 -12.09 -13.74
CA LEU A 122 -5.18 -12.63 -12.73
C LEU A 122 -5.95 -13.86 -13.28
N ASP A 123 -5.33 -14.61 -14.20
CA ASP A 123 -5.90 -15.74 -14.91
C ASP A 123 -5.94 -16.94 -13.97
N GLY A 124 -7.02 -17.09 -13.19
CA GLY A 124 -7.60 -18.35 -12.68
C GLY A 124 -6.68 -19.49 -12.19
N LYS A 125 -5.41 -19.23 -11.88
CA LYS A 125 -4.45 -20.25 -11.47
C LYS A 125 -4.60 -20.50 -9.96
N PRO A 126 -4.55 -21.77 -9.52
CA PRO A 126 -4.74 -22.13 -8.12
C PRO A 126 -3.73 -21.48 -7.17
N THR A 127 -4.25 -21.03 -6.04
CA THR A 127 -3.61 -20.23 -4.99
C THR A 127 -2.82 -21.01 -3.94
N SER A 128 -1.70 -21.60 -4.34
CA SER A 128 -0.58 -21.80 -3.39
C SER A 128 0.60 -20.89 -3.71
N ASP A 129 0.77 -20.53 -4.98
CA ASP A 129 2.01 -19.90 -5.45
C ASP A 129 1.88 -18.38 -5.57
N ILE A 130 0.66 -17.84 -5.68
CA ILE A 130 0.41 -16.40 -5.89
C ILE A 130 0.83 -15.56 -4.67
N LYS A 131 0.73 -16.07 -3.44
CA LYS A 131 1.10 -15.29 -2.26
C LYS A 131 2.59 -14.97 -2.26
N ASP A 132 3.42 -15.99 -2.39
CA ASP A 132 4.87 -15.84 -2.33
C ASP A 132 5.40 -15.23 -3.64
N ASP A 133 4.79 -15.57 -4.78
CA ASP A 133 5.14 -15.00 -6.08
C ASP A 133 4.76 -13.52 -6.18
N LEU A 134 3.57 -13.10 -5.75
CA LEU A 134 3.17 -11.69 -5.73
C LEU A 134 4.00 -10.90 -4.71
N LEU A 135 4.23 -11.44 -3.51
CA LEU A 135 5.09 -10.81 -2.51
C LEU A 135 6.53 -10.66 -3.03
N MET A 136 7.10 -11.69 -3.64
CA MET A 136 8.44 -11.64 -4.22
C MET A 136 8.51 -10.70 -5.43
N LYS A 137 7.48 -10.64 -6.28
CA LYS A 137 7.43 -9.74 -7.43
C LYS A 137 7.33 -8.28 -6.98
N ILE A 138 6.46 -8.00 -6.01
CA ILE A 138 6.36 -6.68 -5.38
C ILE A 138 7.70 -6.33 -4.72
N SER A 139 8.32 -7.22 -3.96
CA SER A 139 9.60 -6.92 -3.29
C SER A 139 10.76 -6.68 -4.25
N LYS A 140 10.74 -7.28 -5.45
CA LYS A 140 11.77 -7.08 -6.48
C LYS A 140 11.63 -5.78 -7.26
N LYS A 141 10.41 -5.23 -7.35
CA LYS A 141 10.08 -4.14 -8.27
C LYS A 141 9.67 -2.85 -7.56
N VAL A 142 9.14 -2.98 -6.35
CA VAL A 142 8.73 -1.84 -5.53
C VAL A 142 9.89 -1.43 -4.63
N PRO A 143 10.28 -0.14 -4.64
CA PRO A 143 11.33 0.37 -3.78
C PRO A 143 11.02 0.14 -2.30
N LEU A 144 12.04 -0.20 -1.52
CA LEU A 144 11.90 -0.52 -0.09
C LEU A 144 11.19 0.59 0.69
N PHE A 145 11.41 1.87 0.33
CA PHE A 145 10.82 3.01 1.02
C PHE A 145 9.28 3.07 0.93
N CYS A 146 8.67 2.47 -0.09
CA CYS A 146 7.20 2.46 -0.27
C CYS A 146 6.60 1.05 -0.41
N HIS A 147 7.43 0.01 -0.24
CA HIS A 147 7.05 -1.39 -0.38
C HIS A 147 5.80 -1.75 0.44
N GLN A 148 5.79 -1.42 1.72
CA GLN A 148 4.65 -1.70 2.60
C GLN A 148 3.39 -0.95 2.18
N GLU A 149 3.52 0.30 1.75
CA GLU A 149 2.37 1.10 1.34
C GLU A 149 1.73 0.63 0.04
N VAL A 150 2.55 0.23 -0.93
CA VAL A 150 2.08 -0.31 -2.22
C VAL A 150 1.49 -1.70 -2.03
N PHE A 151 2.17 -2.56 -1.26
CA PHE A 151 1.65 -3.89 -0.93
C PHE A 151 0.28 -3.80 -0.26
N LYS A 152 0.15 -2.97 0.79
CA LYS A 152 -1.11 -2.79 1.51
C LYS A 152 -2.20 -2.20 0.61
N LEU A 153 -1.84 -1.29 -0.29
CA LEU A 153 -2.78 -0.73 -1.26
C LEU A 153 -3.34 -1.83 -2.18
N LEU A 154 -2.47 -2.59 -2.85
CA LEU A 154 -2.88 -3.68 -3.75
C LEU A 154 -3.70 -4.73 -3.01
N PHE A 155 -3.28 -5.11 -1.82
CA PHE A 155 -4.00 -6.05 -0.98
C PHE A 155 -5.42 -5.57 -0.66
N LEU A 156 -5.59 -4.32 -0.24
CA LEU A 156 -6.91 -3.74 0.03
C LEU A 156 -7.78 -3.67 -1.23
N MET A 157 -7.21 -3.36 -2.39
CA MET A 157 -7.96 -3.32 -3.65
C MET A 157 -8.47 -4.71 -4.03
N MET A 158 -7.64 -5.73 -3.97
CA MET A 158 -8.06 -7.10 -4.25
C MET A 158 -9.09 -7.58 -3.21
N THR A 159 -8.91 -7.22 -1.92
CA THR A 159 -9.85 -7.49 -0.80
C THR A 159 -11.22 -6.92 -1.09
N PHE A 160 -11.25 -5.64 -1.44
CA PHE A 160 -12.47 -4.96 -1.79
C PHE A 160 -13.14 -5.58 -3.02
N TYR A 161 -12.37 -5.89 -4.08
CA TYR A 161 -12.90 -6.55 -5.27
C TYR A 161 -13.59 -7.88 -4.94
N ASN A 162 -12.93 -8.77 -4.20
CA ASN A 162 -13.52 -10.07 -3.86
C ASN A 162 -14.78 -9.94 -3.00
N GLN A 163 -14.82 -8.97 -2.09
CA GLN A 163 -16.02 -8.67 -1.32
C GLN A 163 -17.18 -8.22 -2.20
N MET A 164 -16.91 -7.40 -3.25
CA MET A 164 -17.94 -7.04 -4.23
C MET A 164 -18.44 -8.26 -5.01
N VAL A 165 -17.54 -9.18 -5.38
CA VAL A 165 -17.91 -10.44 -6.05
C VAL A 165 -18.75 -11.35 -5.14
N ASP A 166 -18.41 -11.43 -3.86
CA ASP A 166 -19.13 -12.24 -2.88
C ASP A 166 -20.52 -11.66 -2.61
N GLU A 167 -20.62 -10.35 -2.41
CA GLU A 167 -21.90 -9.66 -2.25
C GLU A 167 -22.80 -9.86 -3.47
N PHE A 168 -22.22 -9.73 -4.66
CA PHE A 168 -22.90 -10.03 -5.91
C PHE A 168 -23.46 -11.46 -5.95
N LYS A 169 -22.65 -12.45 -5.56
CA LYS A 169 -23.10 -13.85 -5.48
C LYS A 169 -24.22 -14.05 -4.45
N ASN A 170 -24.13 -13.41 -3.29
CA ASN A 170 -25.12 -13.52 -2.22
C ASN A 170 -26.49 -12.96 -2.63
N LYS A 171 -26.54 -12.02 -3.58
CA LYS A 171 -27.78 -11.50 -4.17
C LYS A 171 -28.40 -12.41 -5.24
N GLY A 172 -27.83 -13.59 -5.50
CA GLY A 172 -28.47 -14.66 -6.28
C GLY A 172 -28.16 -14.67 -7.77
N PHE A 173 -27.06 -14.06 -8.21
CA PHE A 173 -26.73 -13.94 -9.65
C PHE A 173 -25.86 -15.09 -10.17
N GLU A 174 -26.19 -15.59 -11.37
CA GLU A 174 -25.52 -16.76 -11.99
C GLU A 174 -24.23 -16.41 -12.76
N GLU A 175 -24.16 -15.24 -13.40
CA GLU A 175 -23.00 -14.80 -14.17
C GLU A 175 -21.94 -14.21 -13.24
N LYS A 176 -20.80 -14.91 -13.10
CA LYS A 176 -19.86 -14.67 -12.00
C LYS A 176 -18.63 -13.90 -12.49
N PRO A 177 -18.42 -12.65 -12.03
CA PRO A 177 -17.08 -12.10 -12.03
C PRO A 177 -16.16 -13.06 -11.27
N VAL A 178 -15.00 -13.35 -11.83
CA VAL A 178 -14.08 -14.34 -11.27
C VAL A 178 -13.33 -13.72 -10.11
N ARG A 179 -13.47 -14.30 -8.91
CA ARG A 179 -12.70 -13.90 -7.72
C ARG A 179 -11.21 -13.92 -8.05
N ILE A 180 -10.50 -12.94 -7.52
CA ILE A 180 -9.04 -12.96 -7.53
C ILE A 180 -8.64 -13.87 -6.39
N GLU A 181 -8.09 -15.03 -6.69
CA GLU A 181 -7.59 -15.89 -5.64
C GLU A 181 -6.34 -15.26 -5.00
N TYR A 182 -6.44 -14.84 -3.75
CA TYR A 182 -5.32 -14.50 -2.86
C TYR A 182 -5.78 -14.73 -1.41
N LEU A 183 -4.87 -14.54 -0.44
CA LEU A 183 -5.04 -14.81 0.99
C LEU A 183 -6.48 -14.66 1.50
N PRO A 184 -7.00 -15.64 2.26
CA PRO A 184 -8.34 -15.53 2.84
C PRO A 184 -8.38 -14.31 3.78
N PHE A 185 -9.22 -13.34 3.42
CA PHE A 185 -9.58 -12.26 4.32
C PHE A 185 -10.74 -12.72 5.19
N PRO A 186 -10.78 -12.38 6.49
CA PRO A 186 -11.94 -12.67 7.32
C PRO A 186 -13.19 -12.06 6.65
N SER A 187 -14.16 -12.92 6.35
CA SER A 187 -15.40 -12.58 5.64
C SER A 187 -16.32 -11.63 6.42
N GLU A 188 -15.95 -11.30 7.66
CA GLU A 188 -16.78 -10.54 8.61
C GLU A 188 -16.63 -9.02 8.46
N VAL A 189 -15.65 -8.52 7.71
CA VAL A 189 -15.44 -7.08 7.55
C VAL A 189 -16.30 -6.55 6.40
N HIS A 190 -17.23 -5.64 6.73
CA HIS A 190 -18.08 -4.98 5.74
C HIS A 190 -17.26 -4.19 4.71
N TYR A 191 -17.69 -4.23 3.44
CA TYR A 191 -16.97 -3.63 2.33
C TYR A 191 -16.76 -2.11 2.46
N ASP A 192 -17.66 -1.40 3.16
CA ASP A 192 -17.52 0.04 3.44
C ASP A 192 -16.25 0.36 4.23
N VAL A 193 -15.92 -0.48 5.21
CA VAL A 193 -14.75 -0.31 6.07
C VAL A 193 -13.49 -0.49 5.24
N ILE A 194 -13.46 -1.54 4.43
CA ILE A 194 -12.35 -1.85 3.53
C ILE A 194 -12.17 -0.72 2.52
N PHE A 195 -13.25 -0.18 1.95
CA PHE A 195 -13.20 0.90 0.98
C PHE A 195 -12.69 2.21 1.57
N LYS A 196 -13.09 2.54 2.80
CA LYS A 196 -12.57 3.71 3.54
C LYS A 196 -11.08 3.59 3.81
N ASP A 197 -10.64 2.40 4.23
CA ASP A 197 -9.22 2.11 4.44
C ASP A 197 -8.43 2.14 3.14
N LEU A 198 -9.01 1.65 2.05
CA LEU A 198 -8.43 1.71 0.72
C LEU A 198 -8.21 3.17 0.27
N LYS A 199 -9.21 4.05 0.40
CA LYS A 199 -9.08 5.50 0.11
C LYS A 199 -7.96 6.13 0.96
N LYS A 200 -7.92 5.84 2.26
CA LYS A 200 -6.87 6.35 3.17
C LYS A 200 -5.48 5.87 2.77
N GLN A 201 -5.36 4.58 2.46
CA GLN A 201 -4.11 3.98 2.06
C GLN A 201 -3.62 4.55 0.72
N TYR A 202 -4.50 4.75 -0.27
CA TYR A 202 -4.15 5.41 -1.52
C TYR A 202 -3.54 6.80 -1.29
N MET A 203 -4.18 7.63 -0.47
CA MET A 203 -3.67 8.98 -0.16
C MET A 203 -2.29 8.93 0.52
N LYS A 204 -2.09 7.97 1.43
CA LYS A 204 -0.78 7.74 2.08
C LYS A 204 0.28 7.33 1.07
N THR A 205 0.01 6.35 0.21
CA THR A 205 0.94 5.88 -0.82
C THR A 205 1.26 7.00 -1.82
N ALA A 206 0.25 7.71 -2.31
CA ALA A 206 0.41 8.81 -3.26
C ALA A 206 1.27 9.96 -2.70
N LYS A 207 1.12 10.28 -1.40
CA LYS A 207 1.98 11.27 -0.72
C LYS A 207 3.42 10.78 -0.62
N LYS A 208 3.64 9.50 -0.31
CA LYS A 208 4.97 8.92 -0.13
C LYS A 208 5.75 8.76 -1.44
N VAL A 209 5.06 8.53 -2.56
CA VAL A 209 5.69 8.41 -3.89
C VAL A 209 5.95 9.78 -4.53
N LYS A 210 5.28 10.85 -4.08
CA LYS A 210 5.50 12.24 -4.54
C LYS A 210 6.62 12.99 -3.80
N ALA A 211 7.04 12.50 -2.63
CA ALA A 211 7.87 13.23 -1.66
C ALA A 211 9.24 12.61 -1.52
#